data_AF-Q08QD8-F1
#
_entry.id   AF-Q08QD8-F1
#
_cell.length_a   1.000
_cell.length_b   1.000
_cell.length_c   1.000
_cell.angle_alpha   90.00
_cell.angle_beta   90.00
_cell.angle_gamma   90.00
#
_symmetry.space_group_name_H-M   'P 1'
#
loop_
_entity.id
_entity.type
_entity.pdbx_description
1 polymer ?
#
loop_
_entity_poly.entity_id
_entity_poly.type
_entity_poly.pdbx_seq_one_letter_code
_entity_poly.pdbx_strand_id
1 'polypeptide(L)'
;MATALPPLLPLELRRDAERLFDITLGCLGKDVSFPGGNLLLRRGLSRTRRPEGHKGCSAYGGVLPGRGALTMWGFGVLCSEETEAVLIAREGFSPRLVEAARVEWPVFLAEGLGPLREPVTFEEQRAARRAVVTVAEWLAGYEEWVLATLGVGWRRECLASRRKGSPVGAEELAGAWWRIATRARALEFAGNDWNAPWAGA
;
A
#
# COMPACT_ATOMS: atom_id res chain seq x y z
N MET A 1 -7.35 -18.09 -29.58
CA MET A 1 -6.68 -16.81 -29.29
C MET A 1 -6.75 -16.61 -27.79
N ALA A 2 -5.63 -16.49 -27.09
CA ALA A 2 -5.65 -16.28 -25.64
C ALA A 2 -6.22 -14.89 -25.35
N THR A 3 -7.36 -14.82 -24.68
CA THR A 3 -7.97 -13.57 -24.24
C THR A 3 -6.99 -12.90 -23.27
N ALA A 4 -6.51 -11.71 -23.61
CA ALA A 4 -5.62 -10.96 -22.72
C ALA A 4 -6.36 -10.68 -21.40
N LEU A 5 -5.71 -10.97 -20.27
CA LEU A 5 -6.28 -10.66 -18.96
C LEU A 5 -6.51 -9.15 -18.84
N PRO A 6 -7.58 -8.72 -18.15
CA PRO A 6 -7.78 -7.30 -17.88
C PRO A 6 -6.59 -6.73 -17.09
N PRO A 7 -6.35 -5.41 -17.18
CA PRO A 7 -5.31 -4.76 -16.39
C PRO A 7 -5.60 -4.95 -14.90
N LEU A 8 -4.53 -5.12 -14.11
CA LEU A 8 -4.64 -5.31 -12.66
C LEU A 8 -5.47 -4.22 -11.98
N LEU A 9 -5.18 -2.96 -12.32
CA LEU A 9 -5.93 -1.77 -11.94
C LEU A 9 -6.19 -0.92 -13.19
N PRO A 10 -7.40 -0.36 -13.37
CA PRO A 10 -7.65 0.66 -14.37
C PRO A 10 -6.67 1.83 -14.23
N LEU A 11 -6.24 2.40 -15.37
CA LEU A 11 -5.20 3.44 -15.40
C LEU A 11 -5.50 4.63 -14.47
N GLU A 12 -6.74 5.11 -14.46
CA GLU A 12 -7.15 6.23 -13.63
C GLU A 12 -7.13 5.88 -12.14
N LEU A 13 -7.57 4.68 -11.76
CA LEU A 13 -7.47 4.21 -10.38
C LEU A 13 -6.00 4.13 -9.92
N ARG A 14 -5.12 3.60 -10.77
CA ARG A 14 -3.69 3.51 -10.48
C ARG A 14 -3.05 4.90 -10.30
N ARG A 15 -3.37 5.86 -11.18
CA ARG A 15 -2.86 7.24 -11.09
C ARG A 15 -3.34 7.96 -9.83
N ASP A 16 -4.61 7.78 -9.47
CA ASP A 16 -5.16 8.35 -8.24
C ASP A 16 -4.45 7.78 -7.01
N ALA A 17 -4.30 6.45 -6.97
CA ALA A 17 -3.62 5.74 -5.89
C ALA A 17 -2.14 6.12 -5.79
N GLU A 18 -1.43 6.24 -6.91
CA GLU A 18 -0.02 6.67 -6.95
C GLU A 18 0.18 8.05 -6.32
N ARG A 19 -0.63 9.03 -6.73
CA ARG A 19 -0.56 10.38 -6.15
C ARG A 19 -0.86 10.36 -4.67
N LEU A 20 -1.91 9.64 -4.27
CA LEU A 20 -2.30 9.51 -2.87
C LEU A 20 -1.22 8.82 -2.03
N PHE A 21 -0.58 7.80 -2.56
CA PHE A 21 0.47 7.06 -1.89
C PHE A 21 1.74 7.88 -1.66
N ASP A 22 2.15 8.67 -2.65
CA ASP A 22 3.26 9.61 -2.47
C ASP A 22 2.99 10.62 -1.35
N ILE A 23 1.74 11.13 -1.27
CA ILE A 23 1.30 12.06 -0.21
C ILE A 23 1.40 11.36 1.14
N THR A 24 0.75 10.21 1.27
CA THR A 24 0.68 9.47 2.54
C THR A 24 2.06 9.03 3.01
N LEU A 25 2.95 8.53 2.14
CA LEU A 25 4.33 8.20 2.55
C LEU A 25 5.10 9.43 3.02
N GLY A 26 4.84 10.61 2.44
CA GLY A 26 5.38 11.88 2.95
C GLY A 26 4.87 12.24 4.35
N CYS A 27 3.56 12.09 4.58
CA CYS A 27 2.92 12.27 5.88
C CYS A 27 3.47 11.29 6.93
N LEU A 28 3.59 10.01 6.58
CA LEU A 28 4.18 8.98 7.44
C LEU A 28 5.62 9.30 7.81
N GLY A 29 6.39 9.88 6.90
CA GLY A 29 7.73 10.39 7.20
C GLY A 29 7.73 11.46 8.31
N LYS A 30 6.72 12.33 8.34
CA LYS A 30 6.53 13.31 9.43
C LYS A 30 6.06 12.65 10.71
N ASP A 31 5.15 11.69 10.60
CA ASP A 31 4.60 10.92 11.72
C ASP A 31 5.69 10.12 12.47
N VAL A 32 6.71 9.63 11.75
CA VAL A 32 7.91 9.00 12.32
C VAL A 32 8.73 9.96 13.17
N SER A 33 8.75 11.24 12.79
CA SER A 33 9.50 12.33 13.44
C SER A 33 8.63 13.21 14.33
N PHE A 34 7.39 12.80 14.62
CA PHE A 34 6.48 13.57 15.47
C PHE A 34 7.13 13.83 16.85
N PRO A 35 7.11 15.08 17.37
CA PRO A 35 7.77 15.41 18.64
C PRO A 35 7.29 14.60 19.84
N GLY A 36 6.02 14.19 19.86
CA GLY A 36 5.52 13.30 20.92
C GLY A 36 6.08 11.87 20.83
N GLY A 37 6.70 11.50 19.73
CA GLY A 37 7.21 10.17 19.48
C GLY A 37 6.58 9.55 18.24
N ASN A 38 7.26 8.55 17.68
CA ASN A 38 6.93 7.93 16.41
C ASN A 38 5.50 7.34 16.40
N LEU A 39 4.62 7.91 15.57
CA LEU A 39 3.21 7.51 15.55
C LEU A 39 2.98 6.11 14.98
N LEU A 40 3.85 5.61 14.09
CA LEU A 40 3.77 4.23 13.59
C LEU A 40 3.99 3.23 14.74
N LEU A 41 4.96 3.51 15.62
CA LEU A 41 5.20 2.68 16.80
C LEU A 41 4.01 2.74 17.76
N ARG A 42 3.45 3.94 17.99
CA ARG A 42 2.26 4.11 18.82
C ARG A 42 1.04 3.37 18.28
N ARG A 43 0.92 3.25 16.95
CA ARG A 43 -0.13 2.46 16.30
C ARG A 43 0.05 0.95 16.48
N GLY A 44 1.23 0.51 16.94
CA GLY A 44 1.55 -0.90 17.20
C GLY A 44 2.50 -1.53 16.19
N LEU A 45 3.12 -0.76 15.28
CA LEU A 45 4.12 -1.30 14.36
C LEU A 45 5.46 -1.46 15.08
N SER A 46 6.21 -2.47 14.69
CA SER A 46 7.61 -2.66 15.07
C SER A 46 8.53 -2.00 14.05
N ARG A 47 9.67 -1.47 14.50
CA ARG A 47 10.66 -0.85 13.62
C ARG A 47 11.93 -1.68 13.56
N THR A 48 12.34 -2.03 12.34
CA THR A 48 13.70 -2.48 12.05
C THR A 48 14.50 -1.28 11.57
N ARG A 49 15.36 -0.76 12.46
CA ARG A 49 16.14 0.44 12.17
C ARG A 49 17.21 0.11 11.13
N ARG A 50 17.30 0.96 10.11
CA ARG A 50 18.46 0.95 9.19
C ARG A 50 19.74 1.22 9.99
N PRO A 51 20.79 0.39 9.87
CA PRO A 51 22.07 0.66 10.51
C PRO A 51 22.66 2.00 10.06
N GLU A 52 23.42 2.66 10.94
CA GLU A 52 24.08 3.92 10.62
C GLU A 52 25.08 3.73 9.46
N GLY A 53 25.29 4.76 8.64
CA GLY A 53 26.16 4.70 7.46
C GLY A 53 25.62 3.89 6.26
N HIS A 54 24.54 3.12 6.41
CA HIS A 54 23.96 2.34 5.31
C HIS A 54 22.99 3.16 4.45
N LYS A 55 22.78 2.79 3.19
CA LYS A 55 21.74 3.41 2.35
C LYS A 55 20.35 2.83 2.67
N GLY A 56 19.30 3.56 2.31
CA GLY A 56 17.92 3.05 2.37
C GLY A 56 17.05 3.58 3.51
N CYS A 57 15.97 2.87 3.80
CA CYS A 57 14.93 3.25 4.77
C CYS A 57 14.81 2.24 5.90
N SER A 58 14.44 2.70 7.10
CA SER A 58 14.01 1.78 8.17
C SER A 58 12.70 1.10 7.76
N ALA A 59 12.51 -0.16 8.16
CA ALA A 59 11.28 -0.90 7.93
C ALA A 59 10.33 -0.73 9.12
N TYR A 60 9.04 -0.62 8.84
CA TYR A 60 7.98 -0.63 9.86
C TYR A 60 7.01 -1.77 9.56
N GLY A 61 6.98 -2.77 10.44
CA GLY A 61 6.22 -4.01 10.25
C GLY A 61 5.11 -4.19 11.27
N GLY A 62 4.00 -4.78 10.86
CA GLY A 62 2.89 -5.14 11.74
C GLY A 62 2.13 -6.36 11.23
N VAL A 63 1.40 -7.01 12.13
CA VAL A 63 0.50 -8.12 11.79
C VAL A 63 -0.85 -7.55 11.39
N LEU A 64 -1.41 -8.07 10.31
CA LEU A 64 -2.78 -7.79 9.86
C LEU A 64 -3.73 -8.89 10.38
N PRO A 65 -5.05 -8.61 10.45
CA PRO A 65 -6.03 -9.66 10.69
C PRO A 65 -5.88 -10.82 9.69
N GLY A 66 -6.21 -12.05 10.09
CA GLY A 66 -6.21 -13.20 9.17
C GLY A 66 -4.83 -13.77 8.81
N ARG A 67 -3.82 -13.62 9.67
CA ARG A 67 -2.42 -14.07 9.46
C ARG A 67 -1.65 -13.30 8.39
N GLY A 68 -2.18 -12.16 7.92
CA GLY A 68 -1.43 -11.27 7.04
C GLY A 68 -0.36 -10.49 7.78
N ALA A 69 0.58 -9.91 7.03
CA ALA A 69 1.57 -8.98 7.54
C ALA A 69 1.76 -7.82 6.57
N LEU A 70 2.13 -6.67 7.12
CA LEU A 70 2.42 -5.46 6.35
C LEU A 70 3.76 -4.90 6.80
N THR A 71 4.66 -4.67 5.86
CA THR A 71 5.95 -4.01 6.09
C THR A 71 6.09 -2.80 5.18
N MET A 72 6.40 -1.65 5.75
CA MET A 72 6.47 -0.36 5.06
C MET A 72 7.89 0.21 5.07
N TRP A 73 8.24 0.85 3.97
CA TRP A 73 9.46 1.66 3.80
C TRP A 73 9.12 2.98 3.10
N GLY A 74 10.12 3.85 2.95
CA GLY A 74 9.98 5.06 2.12
C GLY A 74 9.79 4.77 0.62
N PHE A 75 10.08 3.55 0.16
CA PHE A 75 9.97 3.13 -1.24
C PHE A 75 8.70 2.33 -1.56
N GLY A 76 7.89 1.95 -0.57
CA GLY A 76 6.68 1.16 -0.80
C GLY A 76 6.24 0.34 0.40
N VAL A 77 5.26 -0.53 0.16
CA VAL A 77 4.68 -1.40 1.18
C VAL A 77 4.62 -2.82 0.65
N LEU A 78 5.15 -3.78 1.41
CA LEU A 78 4.98 -5.19 1.20
C LEU A 78 3.79 -5.67 2.03
N CYS A 79 2.81 -6.27 1.38
CA CYS A 79 1.70 -6.95 2.02
C CYS A 79 1.84 -8.44 1.76
N SER A 80 1.84 -9.24 2.83
CA SER A 80 1.90 -10.69 2.74
C SER A 80 0.59 -11.26 3.28
N GLU A 81 -0.09 -12.07 2.47
CA GLU A 81 -1.29 -12.80 2.85
C GLU A 81 -1.15 -14.25 2.39
N GLU A 82 -1.36 -15.20 3.31
CA GLU A 82 -1.25 -16.63 3.06
C GLU A 82 0.12 -17.02 2.44
N THR A 83 0.14 -17.34 1.15
CA THR A 83 1.33 -17.79 0.39
C THR A 83 1.94 -16.69 -0.47
N GLU A 84 1.24 -15.56 -0.66
CA GLU A 84 1.65 -14.51 -1.58
C GLU A 84 2.19 -13.29 -0.83
N ALA A 85 3.28 -12.72 -1.34
CA ALA A 85 3.81 -11.45 -0.89
C ALA A 85 3.79 -10.46 -2.06
N VAL A 86 3.17 -9.31 -1.87
CA VAL A 86 2.98 -8.30 -2.91
C VAL A 86 3.59 -6.98 -2.46
N LEU A 87 4.55 -6.48 -3.24
CA LEU A 87 5.07 -5.13 -3.09
C LEU A 87 4.22 -4.16 -3.88
N ILE A 88 3.69 -3.14 -3.21
CA ILE A 88 3.15 -1.93 -3.83
C ILE A 88 4.24 -0.87 -3.75
N ALA A 89 4.93 -0.67 -4.88
CA ALA A 89 5.99 0.33 -4.97
C ALA A 89 5.41 1.75 -4.92
N ARG A 90 6.14 2.67 -4.31
CA ARG A 90 5.79 4.11 -4.28
C ARG A 90 5.72 4.68 -5.70
N GLU A 91 6.69 4.33 -6.53
CA GLU A 91 6.74 4.76 -7.93
C GLU A 91 5.79 3.91 -8.77
N GLY A 92 4.92 4.55 -9.55
CA GLY A 92 3.98 3.90 -10.46
C GLY A 92 2.78 3.22 -9.79
N PHE A 93 2.77 3.06 -8.46
CA PHE A 93 1.78 2.29 -7.71
C PHE A 93 1.47 0.96 -8.41
N SER A 94 2.53 0.20 -8.68
CA SER A 94 2.45 -1.04 -9.44
C SER A 94 2.65 -2.24 -8.50
N PRO A 95 1.58 -2.98 -8.16
CA PRO A 95 1.69 -4.19 -7.34
C PRO A 95 2.47 -5.27 -8.09
N ARG A 96 3.51 -5.81 -7.44
CA ARG A 96 4.38 -6.85 -7.99
C ARG A 96 4.53 -7.97 -6.97
N LEU A 97 4.57 -9.21 -7.45
CA LEU A 97 4.80 -10.39 -6.62
C LEU A 97 6.25 -10.44 -6.17
N VAL A 98 6.44 -10.86 -4.93
CA VAL A 98 7.73 -11.08 -4.27
C VAL A 98 7.80 -12.55 -3.86
N GLU A 99 8.88 -13.23 -4.23
CA GLU A 99 9.12 -14.60 -3.76
C GLU A 99 9.66 -14.55 -2.32
N ALA A 100 8.75 -14.58 -1.34
CA ALA A 100 9.08 -14.35 0.08
C ALA A 100 10.21 -15.26 0.61
N ALA A 101 10.31 -16.49 0.10
CA ALA A 101 11.35 -17.44 0.46
C ALA A 101 12.77 -17.01 0.06
N ARG A 102 12.90 -16.06 -0.89
CA ARG A 102 14.19 -15.54 -1.38
C ARG A 102 14.55 -14.17 -0.81
N VAL A 103 13.70 -13.59 0.04
CA VAL A 103 13.96 -12.28 0.63
C VAL A 103 14.99 -12.41 1.74
N GLU A 104 16.10 -11.69 1.61
CA GLU A 104 17.13 -11.60 2.64
C GLU A 104 16.77 -10.50 3.64
N TRP A 105 16.27 -10.92 4.80
CA TRP A 105 15.91 -10.00 5.88
C TRP A 105 17.14 -9.63 6.73
N PRO A 106 17.25 -8.39 7.23
CA PRO A 106 16.31 -7.27 7.05
C PRO A 106 16.53 -6.48 5.74
N VAL A 107 15.43 -6.01 5.16
CA VAL A 107 15.43 -5.21 3.93
C VAL A 107 15.44 -3.71 4.24
N PHE A 108 16.34 -2.97 3.60
CA PHE A 108 16.42 -1.50 3.70
C PHE A 108 16.35 -0.78 2.35
N LEU A 109 16.49 -1.52 1.25
CA LEU A 109 16.46 -1.06 -0.13
C LEU A 109 15.51 -1.97 -0.93
N ALA A 110 14.87 -1.46 -1.99
CA ALA A 110 13.90 -2.22 -2.76
C ALA A 110 14.53 -3.47 -3.41
N GLU A 111 15.80 -3.37 -3.82
CA GLU A 111 16.58 -4.46 -4.41
C GLU A 111 16.77 -5.64 -3.45
N GLY A 112 16.72 -5.40 -2.13
CA GLY A 112 16.80 -6.45 -1.10
C GLY A 112 15.58 -7.37 -1.04
N LEU A 113 14.47 -7.01 -1.72
CA LEU A 113 13.31 -7.90 -1.88
C LEU A 113 13.53 -8.98 -2.96
N GLY A 114 14.65 -8.93 -3.68
CA GLY A 114 14.93 -9.83 -4.78
C GLY A 114 14.09 -9.53 -6.03
N PRO A 115 14.00 -10.49 -6.99
CA PRO A 115 13.29 -10.28 -8.24
C PRO A 115 11.79 -10.06 -8.05
N LEU A 116 11.29 -8.96 -8.61
CA LEU A 116 9.87 -8.62 -8.61
C LEU A 116 9.19 -9.13 -9.89
N ARG A 117 8.07 -9.83 -9.76
CA ARG A 117 7.34 -10.40 -10.92
C ARG A 117 5.99 -9.73 -11.12
N GLU A 118 5.59 -9.57 -12.39
CA GLU A 118 4.23 -9.12 -12.69
C GLU A 118 3.22 -10.24 -12.38
N PRO A 119 2.04 -9.92 -11.85
CA PRO A 119 0.96 -10.87 -11.72
C PRO A 119 0.36 -11.17 -13.10
N VAL A 120 0.65 -12.36 -13.64
CA VAL A 120 0.29 -12.78 -15.00
C VAL A 120 -0.85 -13.80 -15.04
N THR A 121 -1.18 -14.43 -13.91
CA THR A 121 -2.35 -15.31 -13.81
C THR A 121 -3.54 -14.58 -13.16
N PHE A 122 -4.75 -15.11 -13.33
CA PHE A 122 -5.93 -14.56 -12.67
C PHE A 122 -5.81 -14.57 -11.15
N GLU A 123 -5.29 -15.66 -10.59
CA GLU A 123 -5.10 -15.82 -9.13
C GLU A 123 -4.07 -14.83 -8.60
N GLU A 124 -2.95 -14.65 -9.30
CA GLU A 124 -1.92 -13.67 -8.98
C GLU A 124 -2.46 -12.24 -9.04
N GLN A 125 -3.22 -11.91 -10.09
CA GLN A 125 -3.84 -10.60 -10.19
C GLN A 125 -4.88 -10.38 -9.08
N ARG A 126 -5.60 -11.42 -8.69
CA ARG A 126 -6.55 -11.37 -7.58
C ARG A 126 -5.80 -11.13 -6.26
N ALA A 127 -4.71 -11.86 -5.99
CA ALA A 127 -3.87 -11.64 -4.81
C ALA A 127 -3.29 -10.22 -4.77
N ALA A 128 -2.79 -9.72 -5.90
CA ALA A 128 -2.28 -8.36 -6.02
C ALA A 128 -3.37 -7.29 -5.80
N ARG A 129 -4.60 -7.51 -6.29
CA ARG A 129 -5.74 -6.62 -6.00
C ARG A 129 -6.13 -6.66 -4.52
N ARG A 130 -6.16 -7.84 -3.89
CA ARG A 130 -6.40 -7.95 -2.44
C ARG A 130 -5.37 -7.17 -1.64
N ALA A 131 -4.08 -7.32 -1.97
CA ALA A 131 -3.02 -6.55 -1.33
C ALA A 131 -3.23 -5.02 -1.46
N VAL A 132 -3.68 -4.53 -2.62
CA VAL A 132 -4.05 -3.11 -2.81
C VAL A 132 -5.19 -2.70 -1.90
N VAL A 133 -6.24 -3.52 -1.80
CA VAL A 133 -7.37 -3.27 -0.90
C VAL A 133 -6.88 -3.22 0.54
N THR A 134 -6.18 -4.26 1.01
CA THR A 134 -5.67 -4.37 2.37
C THR A 134 -4.78 -3.19 2.75
N VAL A 135 -3.85 -2.78 1.87
CA VAL A 135 -2.99 -1.62 2.10
C VAL A 135 -3.81 -0.32 2.13
N ALA A 136 -4.74 -0.13 1.20
CA ALA A 136 -5.59 1.06 1.18
C ALA A 136 -6.45 1.18 2.45
N GLU A 137 -7.03 0.07 2.93
CA GLU A 137 -7.82 0.06 4.17
C GLU A 137 -6.96 0.31 5.40
N TRP A 138 -5.76 -0.26 5.46
CA TRP A 138 -4.82 0.02 6.53
C TRP A 138 -4.44 1.51 6.58
N LEU A 139 -4.15 2.11 5.42
CA LEU A 139 -3.82 3.54 5.32
C LEU A 139 -5.02 4.42 5.67
N ALA A 140 -6.23 4.05 5.25
CA ALA A 140 -7.45 4.75 5.63
C ALA A 140 -7.64 4.78 7.15
N GLY A 141 -7.62 3.61 7.79
CA GLY A 141 -7.76 3.49 9.24
C GLY A 141 -6.59 4.11 10.01
N TYR A 142 -5.40 4.17 9.43
CA TYR A 142 -4.28 4.91 10.00
C TYR A 142 -4.54 6.42 10.01
N GLU A 143 -5.00 6.99 8.90
CA GLU A 143 -5.29 8.42 8.82
C GLU A 143 -6.46 8.81 9.74
N GLU A 144 -7.51 8.00 9.83
CA GLU A 144 -8.60 8.20 10.80
C GLU A 144 -8.07 8.22 12.23
N TRP A 145 -7.20 7.27 12.57
CA TRP A 145 -6.59 7.21 13.89
C TRP A 145 -5.72 8.43 14.19
N VAL A 146 -4.93 8.92 13.22
CA VAL A 146 -4.13 10.14 13.40
C VAL A 146 -5.03 11.36 13.62
N LEU A 147 -6.09 11.52 12.83
CA LEU A 147 -7.05 12.60 13.00
C LEU A 147 -7.74 12.55 14.37
N ALA A 148 -8.12 11.35 14.84
CA ALA A 148 -8.72 11.17 16.15
C ALA A 148 -7.73 11.44 17.29
N THR A 149 -6.43 11.13 17.10
CA THR A 149 -5.41 11.22 18.15
C THR A 149 -4.81 12.62 18.28
N LEU A 150 -4.56 13.29 17.16
CA LEU A 150 -3.83 14.57 17.12
C LEU A 150 -4.67 15.73 16.57
N GLY A 151 -5.88 15.45 16.10
CA GLY A 151 -6.69 16.42 15.37
C GLY A 151 -6.17 16.69 13.96
N VAL A 152 -6.96 17.46 13.21
CA VAL A 152 -6.66 17.79 11.81
C VAL A 152 -5.44 18.70 11.63
N GLY A 153 -5.09 19.49 12.66
CA GLY A 153 -4.00 20.46 12.61
C GLY A 153 -2.67 19.83 12.21
N TRP A 154 -2.31 18.72 12.84
CA TRP A 154 -1.08 17.98 12.52
C TRP A 154 -1.00 17.56 11.05
N ARG A 155 -2.11 17.08 10.50
CA ARG A 155 -2.13 16.62 9.11
C ARG A 155 -2.07 17.79 8.12
N ARG A 156 -2.69 18.93 8.44
CA ARG A 156 -2.52 20.17 7.67
C ARG A 156 -1.07 20.64 7.65
N GLU A 157 -0.37 20.60 8.79
CA GLU A 157 1.07 20.90 8.86
C GLU A 157 1.92 19.95 8.01
N CYS A 158 1.63 18.64 8.10
CA CYS A 158 2.31 17.64 7.27
C CYS A 158 2.16 17.95 5.78
N LEU A 159 0.93 18.23 5.32
CA LEU A 159 0.64 18.54 3.92
C LEU A 159 1.28 19.87 3.49
N ALA A 160 1.22 20.91 4.32
CA ALA A 160 1.81 22.21 4.04
C ALA A 160 3.35 22.16 3.91
N SER A 161 3.99 21.22 4.59
CA SER A 161 5.45 21.04 4.52
C SER A 161 5.95 20.32 3.25
N ARG A 162 5.03 19.80 2.42
CA ARG A 162 5.39 19.14 1.16
C ARG A 162 5.68 20.18 0.07
N ARG A 163 6.67 19.89 -0.77
CA ARG A 163 7.01 20.74 -1.93
C ARG A 163 5.92 20.77 -3.00
N LYS A 164 5.27 19.63 -3.23
CA LYS A 164 4.14 19.51 -4.15
C LYS A 164 2.85 19.57 -3.34
N GLY A 165 1.90 20.37 -3.79
CA GLY A 165 0.58 20.46 -3.18
C GLY A 165 -0.13 19.10 -3.11
N SER A 166 -1.06 18.97 -2.17
CA SER A 166 -1.95 17.83 -2.11
C SER A 166 -3.24 18.14 -2.87
N PRO A 167 -3.71 17.28 -3.78
CA PRO A 167 -5.01 17.42 -4.42
C PRO A 167 -6.17 17.05 -3.47
N VAL A 168 -5.87 16.52 -2.29
CA VAL A 168 -6.84 16.16 -1.24
C VAL A 168 -6.54 16.90 0.06
N GLY A 169 -7.58 17.37 0.74
CA GLY A 169 -7.48 18.01 2.05
C GLY A 169 -7.04 17.04 3.16
N ALA A 170 -6.64 17.59 4.30
CA ALA A 170 -6.19 16.80 5.45
C ALA A 170 -7.31 15.88 6.00
N GLU A 171 -8.53 16.38 5.99
CA GLU A 171 -9.76 15.70 6.41
C GLU A 171 -10.17 14.58 5.45
N GLU A 172 -9.74 14.69 4.19
CA GLU A 172 -10.22 13.83 3.11
C GLU A 172 -9.30 12.63 2.85
N LEU A 173 -8.11 12.59 3.45
CA LEU A 173 -7.10 11.55 3.20
C LEU A 173 -7.64 10.14 3.48
N ALA A 174 -8.28 9.94 4.64
CA ALA A 174 -8.90 8.67 5.00
C ALA A 174 -9.97 8.27 3.97
N GLY A 175 -10.90 9.19 3.66
CA GLY A 175 -11.96 8.95 2.68
C GLY A 175 -11.42 8.68 1.27
N ALA A 176 -10.31 9.31 0.89
CA ALA A 176 -9.63 9.04 -0.38
C ALA A 176 -9.11 7.60 -0.45
N TRP A 177 -8.49 7.10 0.63
CA TRP A 177 -8.04 5.72 0.70
C TRP A 177 -9.19 4.72 0.71
N TRP A 178 -10.28 4.99 1.44
CA TRP A 178 -11.49 4.17 1.37
C TRP A 178 -12.04 4.08 -0.05
N ARG A 179 -12.07 5.19 -0.81
CA ARG A 179 -12.47 5.17 -2.23
C ARG A 179 -11.56 4.30 -3.09
N ILE A 180 -10.24 4.31 -2.86
CA ILE A 180 -9.31 3.42 -3.56
C ILE A 180 -9.63 1.95 -3.24
N ALA A 181 -9.80 1.62 -1.95
CA ALA A 181 -10.15 0.27 -1.51
C ALA A 181 -11.46 -0.22 -2.15
N THR A 182 -12.53 0.59 -2.10
CA THR A 182 -13.83 0.27 -2.70
C THR A 182 -13.72 0.04 -4.21
N ARG A 183 -13.04 0.93 -4.94
CA ARG A 183 -12.86 0.81 -6.39
C ARG A 183 -12.03 -0.42 -6.76
N ALA A 184 -10.98 -0.72 -6.00
CA ALA A 184 -10.16 -1.91 -6.23
C ALA A 184 -10.92 -3.21 -5.96
N ARG A 185 -11.73 -3.25 -4.89
CA ARG A 185 -12.60 -4.40 -4.55
C ARG A 185 -13.66 -4.66 -5.62
N ALA A 186 -14.26 -3.60 -6.18
CA ALA A 186 -15.26 -3.75 -7.24
C ALA A 186 -14.73 -4.50 -8.48
N LEU A 187 -13.41 -4.47 -8.72
CA LEU A 187 -12.77 -5.20 -9.82
C LEU A 187 -12.76 -6.72 -9.61
N GLU A 188 -12.83 -7.19 -8.36
CA GLU A 188 -12.89 -8.63 -8.07
C GLU A 188 -14.21 -9.24 -8.55
N PHE A 189 -15.31 -8.48 -8.46
CA PHE A 189 -16.63 -8.91 -8.88
C PHE A 189 -16.83 -8.77 -10.39
N ALA A 190 -16.31 -7.71 -11.01
CA ALA A 190 -16.40 -7.49 -12.45
C ALA A 190 -15.64 -8.54 -13.29
N GLY A 191 -14.62 -9.20 -12.72
CA GLY A 191 -13.90 -10.29 -13.37
C GLY A 191 -14.63 -11.63 -13.36
N ASN A 192 -15.65 -11.79 -12.51
CA ASN A 192 -16.38 -13.06 -12.35
C ASN A 192 -17.45 -13.27 -13.44
N ASP A 193 -17.93 -12.19 -14.05
CA ASP A 193 -18.92 -12.24 -15.14
C ASP A 193 -18.34 -12.76 -16.46
N TRP A 194 -17.01 -12.78 -16.62
CA TRP A 194 -16.36 -13.32 -17.84
C TRP A 194 -16.33 -14.84 -17.92
N ASN A 195 -16.61 -15.54 -16.82
CA ASN A 195 -16.66 -17.01 -16.76
C ASN A 195 -18.08 -17.57 -16.73
N ALA A 196 -19.13 -16.74 -16.88
CA ALA A 196 -20.46 -17.26 -17.06
C ALA A 196 -20.53 -17.98 -18.42
N PRO A 197 -20.75 -19.31 -18.49
CA PRO A 197 -21.13 -19.91 -19.75
C PRO A 197 -22.45 -19.28 -20.16
N TRP A 198 -22.52 -18.80 -21.39
CA TRP A 198 -23.76 -18.39 -22.03
C TRP A 198 -24.66 -19.63 -22.13
N ALA A 199 -25.39 -19.95 -21.06
CA ALA A 199 -26.46 -20.92 -21.08
C ALA A 199 -27.67 -20.23 -21.70
N GLY A 200 -27.76 -20.31 -23.03
CA GLY A 200 -28.84 -19.72 -23.79
C GLY A 200 -28.88 -20.25 -25.22
N ALA A 201 -29.44 -21.44 -25.40
CA ALA A 201 -30.24 -21.86 -26.54
C ALA A 201 -31.11 -23.07 -26.13
#